data_AF-A2T691-F1
#
_entry.id   AF-A2T691-F1
#
_cell.length_a   1.000
_cell.length_b   1.000
_cell.length_c   1.000
_cell.angle_alpha   90.00
_cell.angle_beta   90.00
_cell.angle_gamma   90.00
#
_symmetry.space_group_name_H-M   'P 1'
#
loop_
_entity.id
_entity.type
_entity.pdbx_description
1 polymer ?
#
loop_
_entity_poly.entity_id
_entity_poly.type
_entity_poly.pdbx_seq_one_letter_code
_entity_poly.pdbx_strand_id
1 'polypeptide(L)' 'FKNLPLEDQITLIQYSWMCLSSFALSWRSYKHTNSQFLYFAPDLVFN' A
#
# COMPACT_ATOMS: atom_id res chain seq x y z
N PHE A 1 11.69 8.32 -10.71
CA PHE A 1 11.26 7.02 -11.27
C PHE A 1 11.56 6.92 -12.77
N LYS A 2 11.00 7.79 -13.64
CA LYS A 2 11.22 7.72 -15.10
C LYS A 2 12.68 7.80 -15.60
N ASN A 3 13.58 8.40 -14.82
CA ASN A 3 15.00 8.53 -15.19
C ASN A 3 15.84 7.30 -14.83
N LEU A 4 15.25 6.30 -14.15
CA LEU A 4 15.93 5.06 -13.79
C LEU A 4 15.86 4.07 -14.96
N PRO A 5 16.88 3.22 -15.16
CA PRO A 5 16.78 2.04 -16.02
C PRO A 5 15.51 1.23 -15.72
N LEU A 6 14.94 0.60 -16.76
CA LEU A 6 13.70 -0.19 -16.60
C LEU A 6 13.85 -1.31 -15.56
N GLU A 7 15.01 -1.96 -15.52
CA GLU A 7 15.32 -3.02 -14.56
C GLU A 7 15.30 -2.50 -13.11
N ASP A 8 15.87 -1.33 -12.86
CA ASP A 8 15.87 -0.71 -11.53
C ASP A 8 14.45 -0.31 -11.10
N GLN A 9 13.63 0.16 -12.03
CA GLN A 9 12.21 0.45 -11.75
C GLN A 9 11.46 -0.81 -11.32
N ILE A 10 11.64 -1.90 -12.06
CA ILE A 10 11.03 -3.21 -11.74
C ILE A 10 11.54 -3.71 -10.39
N THR A 11 12.84 -3.66 -10.17
CA THR A 11 13.51 -4.07 -8.93
C THR A 11 12.94 -3.30 -7.73
N LEU A 12 12.87 -1.97 -7.83
CA LEU A 12 12.31 -1.14 -6.76
C LEU A 12 10.86 -1.51 -6.43
N ILE A 13 10.02 -1.77 -7.44
CA ILE A 13 8.62 -2.19 -7.22
C ILE A 13 8.59 -3.58 -6.56
N GLN A 14 9.36 -4.55 -7.08
CA GLN A 14 9.42 -5.92 -6.57
C GLN A 14 9.92 -6.01 -5.13
N TYR A 15 10.82 -5.13 -4.71
CA TYR A 15 11.28 -5.10 -3.32
C TYR A 15 10.38 -4.30 -2.40
N SER A 16 9.64 -3.30 -2.90
CA SER A 16 8.85 -2.39 -2.06
C SER A 16 7.36 -2.67 -2.00
N TRP A 17 6.81 -3.56 -2.85
CA TRP A 17 5.36 -3.73 -3.02
C TRP A 17 4.61 -4.01 -1.71
N MET A 18 5.12 -4.89 -0.85
CA MET A 18 4.46 -5.21 0.44
C MET A 18 4.46 -4.00 1.37
N CYS A 19 5.58 -3.29 1.47
CA CYS A 19 5.70 -2.10 2.31
C CYS A 19 4.75 -1.01 1.84
N LEU A 20 4.70 -0.74 0.53
CA LEU A 20 3.80 0.25 -0.06
C LEU A 20 2.33 -0.14 0.14
N SER A 21 1.99 -1.41 -0.07
CA SER A 21 0.62 -1.92 0.09
C SER A 21 0.16 -1.85 1.54
N SER A 22 1.01 -2.28 2.49
CA SER A 22 0.71 -2.24 3.93
C SER A 22 0.61 -0.80 4.45
N PHE A 23 1.48 0.10 3.98
CA PHE A 23 1.41 1.51 4.34
C PHE A 23 0.11 2.16 3.82
N ALA A 24 -0.26 1.89 2.56
CA ALA A 24 -1.50 2.40 1.98
C ALA A 24 -2.75 1.82 2.69
N LEU A 25 -2.72 0.54 3.07
CA LEU A 25 -3.77 -0.08 3.90
C LEU A 25 -3.88 0.65 5.25
N SER A 26 -2.77 0.83 5.95
CA SER A 26 -2.72 1.51 7.25
C SER A 26 -3.28 2.93 7.16
N TRP A 27 -2.94 3.66 6.09
CA TRP A 27 -3.47 5.00 5.83
C TRP A 27 -4.98 4.99 5.63
N ARG A 28 -5.52 4.04 4.85
CA ARG A 28 -6.97 3.90 4.66
C ARG A 28 -7.68 3.54 5.96
N SER A 29 -7.14 2.60 6.73
CA SER A 29 -7.66 2.22 8.04
C SER A 29 -7.74 3.42 8.99
N TYR A 30 -6.66 4.21 9.06
CA TYR A 30 -6.64 5.44 9.84
C TYR A 30 -7.71 6.44 9.36
N LYS A 31 -7.75 6.73 8.06
CA LYS A 31 -8.65 7.75 7.50
C LYS A 31 -10.13 7.37 7.56
N HIS A 32 -10.48 6.11 7.30
CA HIS A 32 -11.88 5.69 7.14
C HIS A 32 -12.48 5.07 8.41
N THR A 33 -11.65 4.59 9.32
CA THR A 33 -12.13 3.82 10.50
C THR A 33 -11.47 4.24 11.81
N ASN A 34 -10.71 5.33 11.82
CA ASN A 34 -9.90 5.77 12.97
C ASN A 34 -9.00 4.63 13.51
N SER A 35 -8.46 3.82 12.59
CA SER A 35 -7.62 2.65 12.90
C SER A 35 -8.31 1.53 13.70
N GLN A 36 -9.64 1.51 13.76
CA GLN A 36 -10.39 0.43 14.43
C GLN A 36 -10.49 -0.84 13.60
N PHE A 37 -10.48 -0.70 12.26
CA PHE A 37 -10.64 -1.81 11.33
C PHE A 37 -9.57 -1.73 10.23
N LEU A 38 -9.21 -2.88 9.65
CA LEU A 38 -8.35 -2.95 8.46
C LEU A 38 -9.18 -2.68 7.19
N TYR A 39 -9.01 -1.49 6.61
CA TYR A 39 -9.77 -1.02 5.45
C TYR A 39 -9.07 -1.39 4.12
N PHE A 40 -9.27 -2.62 3.65
CA PHE A 40 -8.69 -3.07 2.38
C PHE A 40 -9.31 -2.32 1.19
N ALA A 41 -10.63 -2.27 1.13
CA ALA A 41 -11.43 -1.56 0.14
C ALA A 41 -12.80 -1.20 0.74
N PRO A 42 -13.62 -0.34 0.11
CA PRO A 42 -14.94 0.02 0.63
C PRO A 42 -15.89 -1.17 0.86
N ASP A 43 -15.72 -2.21 0.06
CA ASP A 43 -16.45 -3.47 0.09
C ASP A 43 -15.77 -4.57 0.92
N LEU A 44 -14.55 -4.33 1.44
CA LEU A 44 -13.77 -5.30 2.20
C LEU A 44 -13.07 -4.64 3.41
N VAL A 45 -13.71 -4.71 4.57
CA VAL A 45 -13.22 -4.15 5.85
C VAL A 45 -13.18 -5.25 6.90
N PHE A 46 -12.02 -5.44 7.54
CA PHE A 46 -11.78 -6.48 8.55
C PHE A 46 -11.69 -5.87 9.94
N ASN A 47 -12.16 -6.59 10.97
CA ASN A 47 -12.06 -6.20 12.38
C ASN A 47 -10.80 -6.80 13.02
#